data_AF-A0A3S2EE48-F1
#
_entry.id   AF-A0A3S2EE48-F1
#
_cell.length_a   1.000
_cell.length_b   1.000
_cell.length_c   1.000
_cell.angle_alpha   90.00
_cell.angle_beta   90.00
_cell.angle_gamma   90.00
#
_symmetry.space_group_name_H-M   'P 1'
#
loop_
_entity.id
_entity.type
_entity.pdbx_description
1 polymer ?
#
loop_
_entity_poly.entity_id
_entity_poly.type
_entity_poly.pdbx_seq_one_letter_code
_entity_poly.pdbx_strand_id
1 'polypeptide(L)'
;NMGRRLRALCHMATKPDRARIAVMSIEASLQRVPPAQVIAGGFAILEVGQKFDRDDFRTRSEAFGYVVDERVDEPGEIAFRGDLMDIFPAGAEDPVRVVLGPDSCIRELKTYDPISQLSDQVRDSIAVGPASELMFKAGDHPELTAMRATSMEERLVALFGAMPSVFDSASSASISFLEGIDGQPLDKILDLIEDARRARQEAAGREKPLPEQFYLSREEWDASVRNRSTRLAVSAERVPKFFRQARPGYEIAEFVTRQTSAGARVVLTGDASELQRADRLLNRKLGRRAEEAVDLPQILSAARGSLLKAGFVLDEGFVDAQSGIAMVAAADLFGPALKADAGMAASILEPELRIGDVVVHEDHGLGVLAAVEQVDLAGQHQDVVRLEYHGGASLLVPVDDFGKIWRYGSEPEAVSL
;
A
#
# COMPACT_ATOMS: atom_id res chain seq x y z
N ASN A 1 3.91 -1.69 1.79
CA ASN A 1 5.31 -1.21 1.96
C ASN A 1 5.39 -0.31 3.19
N MET A 2 6.27 -0.65 4.13
CA MET A 2 6.45 0.01 5.43
C MET A 2 6.94 1.47 5.32
N GLY A 3 7.87 1.78 4.42
CA GLY A 3 8.40 3.13 4.27
C GLY A 3 7.33 4.14 3.84
N ARG A 4 6.38 3.74 2.99
CA ARG A 4 5.23 4.59 2.62
C ARG A 4 4.33 4.89 3.82
N ARG A 5 4.12 3.90 4.71
CA ARG A 5 3.36 4.07 5.95
C ARG A 5 4.05 5.07 6.89
N LEU A 6 5.34 4.89 7.16
CA LEU A 6 6.11 5.81 8.01
C LEU A 6 6.17 7.22 7.45
N ARG A 7 6.29 7.35 6.12
CA ARG A 7 6.19 8.66 5.44
C ARG A 7 4.83 9.30 5.66
N ALA A 8 3.73 8.56 5.51
CA ALA A 8 2.38 9.07 5.75
C ALA A 8 2.19 9.51 7.21
N LEU A 9 2.65 8.71 8.17
CA LEU A 9 2.61 9.04 9.61
C LEU A 9 3.42 10.30 9.94
N CYS A 10 4.62 10.43 9.38
CA CYS A 10 5.43 11.63 9.53
C CYS A 10 4.69 12.88 8.99
N HIS A 11 4.11 12.80 7.79
CA HIS A 11 3.36 13.92 7.22
C HIS A 11 2.10 14.27 8.02
N MET A 12 1.48 13.27 8.65
CA MET A 12 0.28 13.44 9.47
C MET A 12 0.58 14.12 10.79
N ALA A 13 1.71 13.81 11.42
CA ALA A 13 2.17 14.43 12.66
C ALA A 13 2.70 15.87 12.45
N THR A 14 3.14 16.20 11.23
CA THR A 14 3.60 17.55 10.89
C THR A 14 2.43 18.50 10.65
N LYS A 15 2.55 19.76 11.12
CA LYS A 15 1.59 20.80 10.77
C LYS A 15 1.55 20.98 9.25
N PRO A 16 0.37 20.93 8.62
CA PRO A 16 0.29 20.99 7.18
C PRO A 16 0.37 22.44 6.66
N ASP A 17 1.20 22.67 5.63
CA ASP A 17 1.30 23.99 4.95
C ASP A 17 0.12 24.26 4.00
N ARG A 18 -0.62 23.21 3.62
CA ARG A 18 -1.81 23.24 2.76
C ARG A 18 -2.81 22.20 3.25
N ALA A 19 -4.08 22.31 2.88
CA ALA A 19 -5.06 21.27 3.21
C ALA A 19 -4.58 19.88 2.72
N ARG A 20 -4.68 18.87 3.59
CA ARG A 20 -4.28 17.48 3.31
C ARG A 20 -5.44 16.56 3.63
N ILE A 21 -5.58 15.49 2.85
CA ILE A 21 -6.50 14.39 3.12
C ILE A 21 -5.65 13.14 3.30
N ALA A 22 -5.83 12.45 4.43
CA ALA A 22 -5.25 11.14 4.66
C ALA A 22 -6.36 10.09 4.52
N VAL A 23 -6.10 9.04 3.74
CA VAL A 23 -6.99 7.89 3.58
C VAL A 23 -6.30 6.69 4.20
N MET A 24 -7.01 5.95 5.04
CA MET A 24 -6.51 4.75 5.68
C MET A 24 -7.66 3.75 5.86
N SER A 25 -7.29 2.48 6.03
CA SER A 25 -8.25 1.44 6.41
C SER A 25 -8.59 1.55 7.90
N ILE A 26 -9.71 0.94 8.29
CA ILE A 26 -10.15 0.94 9.68
C ILE A 26 -9.22 0.13 10.58
N GLU A 27 -8.67 -0.98 10.07
CA GLU A 27 -7.67 -1.83 10.74
C GLU A 27 -6.40 -1.03 11.04
N ALA A 28 -5.90 -0.28 10.05
CA ALA A 28 -4.70 0.53 10.22
C ALA A 28 -4.88 1.65 11.25
N SER A 29 -6.11 2.12 11.45
CA SER A 29 -6.44 3.15 12.45
C SER A 29 -6.61 2.63 13.87
N LEU A 30 -6.85 1.33 14.04
CA LEU A 30 -6.88 0.65 15.33
C LEU A 30 -5.49 0.34 15.86
N GLN A 31 -4.50 0.20 14.98
CA GLN A 31 -3.13 -0.08 15.37
C GLN A 31 -2.45 1.17 15.95
N ARG A 32 -1.80 1.02 17.09
CA ARG A 32 -0.90 2.05 17.64
C ARG A 32 0.39 2.12 16.82
N VAL A 33 1.02 3.29 16.84
CA VAL A 33 2.14 3.62 15.96
C VAL A 33 3.34 4.09 16.77
N PRO A 34 4.58 3.98 16.25
CA PRO A 34 5.74 4.55 16.91
C PRO A 34 5.54 6.05 17.20
N PRO A 35 6.13 6.60 18.28
CA PRO A 35 5.98 8.01 18.62
C PRO A 35 6.40 8.93 17.47
N ALA A 36 5.63 9.98 17.21
CA ALA A 36 5.85 10.89 16.09
C ALA A 36 7.27 11.50 16.07
N GLN A 37 7.86 11.76 17.24
CA GLN A 37 9.23 12.28 17.34
C GLN A 37 10.27 11.25 16.92
N VAL A 38 10.04 9.96 17.19
CA VAL A 38 10.92 8.87 16.75
C VAL A 38 10.82 8.74 15.24
N ILE A 39 9.60 8.70 14.69
CA ILE A 39 9.38 8.64 13.24
C ILE A 39 10.08 9.83 12.55
N ALA A 40 9.82 11.06 13.02
CA ALA A 40 10.40 12.27 12.44
C ALA A 40 11.94 12.29 12.53
N GLY A 41 12.51 11.86 13.66
CA GLY A 41 13.96 11.73 13.85
C GLY A 41 14.60 10.66 12.97
N GLY A 42 13.80 9.74 12.43
CA GLY A 42 14.23 8.72 11.48
C GLY A 42 14.43 9.21 10.04
N PHE A 43 13.97 10.42 9.71
CA PHE A 43 14.14 10.99 8.37
C PHE A 43 15.43 11.82 8.27
N ALA A 44 16.18 11.58 7.19
CA ALA A 44 17.30 12.41 6.77
C ALA A 44 16.99 13.06 5.42
N ILE A 45 17.34 14.32 5.25
CA ILE A 45 17.35 14.99 3.94
C ILE A 45 18.77 14.93 3.42
N LEU A 46 18.94 14.45 2.19
CA LEU A 46 20.21 14.53 1.47
C LEU A 46 20.12 15.58 0.38
N GLU A 47 20.98 16.59 0.43
CA GLU A 47 21.01 17.71 -0.54
C GLU A 47 22.34 17.79 -1.27
N VAL A 48 22.31 18.22 -2.53
CA VAL A 48 23.54 18.50 -3.29
C VAL A 48 24.35 19.60 -2.57
N GLY A 49 25.65 19.36 -2.43
CA GLY A 49 26.60 20.26 -1.75
C GLY A 49 26.77 19.99 -0.26
N GLN A 50 25.93 19.15 0.37
CA GLN A 50 26.10 18.83 1.78
C GLN A 50 27.32 17.90 2.01
N LYS A 51 27.97 18.02 3.17
CA LYS A 51 28.93 17.01 3.63
C LYS A 51 28.19 15.72 3.99
N PHE A 52 28.79 14.59 3.62
CA PHE A 52 28.21 13.28 3.82
C PHE A 52 29.20 12.35 4.52
N ASP A 53 28.83 11.91 5.72
CA ASP A 53 29.55 10.88 6.46
C ASP A 53 28.90 9.52 6.14
N ARG A 54 29.66 8.68 5.43
CA ARG A 54 29.17 7.39 4.93
C ARG A 54 28.98 6.37 6.04
N ASP A 55 29.89 6.36 7.00
CA ASP A 55 29.90 5.34 8.04
C ASP A 55 28.79 5.64 9.05
N ASP A 56 28.62 6.91 9.44
CA ASP A 56 27.47 7.35 10.25
C ASP A 56 26.14 7.09 9.54
N PHE A 57 26.06 7.40 8.24
CA PHE A 57 24.83 7.14 7.48
C PHE A 57 24.52 5.65 7.38
N ARG A 58 25.52 4.80 7.14
CA ARG A 58 25.37 3.33 7.12
C ARG A 58 24.84 2.83 8.45
N THR A 59 25.53 3.13 9.56
CA THR A 59 25.15 2.67 10.90
C THR A 59 23.74 3.12 11.27
N ARG A 60 23.36 4.35 10.91
CA ARG A 60 22.00 4.85 11.14
C ARG A 60 20.95 4.15 10.26
N SER A 61 21.28 3.89 9.00
CA SER A 61 20.36 3.24 8.05
C SER A 61 20.09 1.79 8.45
N GLU A 62 21.12 1.05 8.84
CA GLU A 62 21.00 -0.30 9.41
C GLU A 62 20.14 -0.28 10.68
N ALA A 63 20.36 0.71 11.57
CA ALA A 63 19.54 0.89 12.78
C ALA A 63 18.04 1.15 12.50
N PHE A 64 17.71 1.59 11.28
CA PHE A 64 16.36 1.89 10.80
C PHE A 64 15.82 0.85 9.81
N GLY A 65 16.49 -0.31 9.72
CA GLY A 65 16.03 -1.47 8.97
C GLY A 65 16.45 -1.51 7.50
N TYR A 66 17.40 -0.67 7.07
CA TYR A 66 17.99 -0.83 5.74
C TYR A 66 18.92 -2.03 5.71
N VAL A 67 18.90 -2.74 4.58
CA VAL A 67 19.82 -3.85 4.30
C VAL A 67 20.94 -3.33 3.39
N VAL A 68 22.18 -3.61 3.78
CA VAL A 68 23.33 -3.33 2.92
C VAL A 68 23.51 -4.51 1.97
N ASP A 69 23.46 -4.21 0.67
CA ASP A 69 23.68 -5.19 -0.38
C ASP A 69 24.73 -4.66 -1.39
N GLU A 70 25.18 -5.51 -2.30
CA GLU A 70 26.04 -5.15 -3.42
C GLU A 70 25.28 -4.35 -4.47
N ARG A 71 23.99 -4.65 -4.68
CA ARG A 71 23.10 -4.02 -5.68
C ARG A 71 21.81 -3.57 -5.00
N VAL A 72 21.23 -2.48 -5.49
CA VAL A 72 19.98 -1.94 -5.01
C VAL A 72 18.93 -2.05 -6.12
N ASP A 73 17.92 -2.87 -5.89
CA ASP A 73 16.74 -3.03 -6.73
C ASP A 73 15.41 -3.09 -5.94
N GLU A 74 15.45 -3.28 -4.61
CA GLU A 74 14.27 -3.23 -3.74
C GLU A 74 14.26 -2.06 -2.73
N PRO A 75 13.08 -1.51 -2.38
CA PRO A 75 12.96 -0.47 -1.36
C PRO A 75 13.47 -0.93 0.02
N GLY A 76 14.35 -0.14 0.64
CA GLY A 76 14.99 -0.49 1.90
C GLY A 76 16.42 -1.01 1.76
N GLU A 77 16.96 -1.02 0.55
CA GLU A 77 18.35 -1.42 0.30
C GLU A 77 19.29 -0.22 0.15
N ILE A 78 20.57 -0.46 0.47
CA ILE A 78 21.66 0.48 0.28
C ILE A 78 22.92 -0.24 -0.19
N ALA A 79 23.62 0.32 -1.17
CA ALA A 79 24.90 -0.17 -1.65
C ALA A 79 25.93 0.96 -1.67
N PHE A 80 27.16 0.64 -1.28
CA PHE A 80 28.28 1.59 -1.27
C PHE A 80 29.38 1.11 -2.21
N ARG A 81 29.75 1.92 -3.21
CA ARG A 81 30.72 1.55 -4.26
C ARG A 81 31.67 2.71 -4.57
N GLY A 82 32.87 2.70 -4.01
CA GLY A 82 33.84 3.80 -4.21
C GLY A 82 33.19 5.13 -3.84
N ASP A 83 33.16 6.09 -4.75
CA ASP A 83 32.54 7.42 -4.54
C ASP A 83 31.03 7.46 -4.82
N LEU A 84 30.38 6.30 -4.96
CA LEU A 84 28.95 6.17 -5.16
C LEU A 84 28.28 5.51 -3.95
N MET A 85 27.06 5.94 -3.67
CA MET A 85 26.12 5.24 -2.82
C MET A 85 24.79 5.14 -3.57
N ASP A 86 24.34 3.93 -3.83
CA ASP A 86 22.99 3.68 -4.34
C ASP A 86 22.10 3.39 -3.12
N ILE A 87 20.91 3.98 -3.08
CA ILE A 87 19.93 3.74 -2.02
C ILE A 87 18.54 3.69 -2.63
N PHE A 88 17.69 2.77 -2.17
CA PHE A 88 16.27 2.80 -2.47
C PHE A 88 15.51 3.22 -1.22
N PRO A 89 15.17 4.51 -1.06
CA PRO A 89 14.44 4.95 0.11
C PRO A 89 13.12 4.19 0.22
N ALA A 90 12.85 3.57 1.37
CA ALA A 90 11.72 2.65 1.53
C ALA A 90 10.35 3.27 1.19
N GLY A 91 10.22 4.59 1.35
CA GLY A 91 9.01 5.35 1.03
C GLY A 91 8.99 6.05 -0.33
N ALA A 92 9.98 5.81 -1.20
CA ALA A 92 10.09 6.40 -2.53
C ALA A 92 9.57 5.45 -3.64
N GLU A 93 9.49 5.97 -4.86
CA GLU A 93 9.11 5.19 -6.05
C GLU A 93 10.34 4.62 -6.76
N ASP A 94 11.43 5.39 -6.79
CA ASP A 94 12.66 5.02 -7.49
C ASP A 94 13.86 5.05 -6.53
N PRO A 95 14.88 4.21 -6.77
CA PRO A 95 16.16 4.32 -6.11
C PRO A 95 16.93 5.55 -6.60
N VAL A 96 17.90 5.97 -5.79
CA VAL A 96 18.70 7.16 -6.01
C VAL A 96 20.18 6.82 -5.89
N ARG A 97 20.93 7.19 -6.91
CA ARG A 97 22.38 7.22 -6.92
C ARG A 97 22.89 8.53 -6.37
N VAL A 98 23.68 8.46 -5.31
CA VAL A 98 24.34 9.58 -4.65
C VAL A 98 25.81 9.56 -5.06
N VAL A 99 26.23 10.60 -5.77
CA VAL A 99 27.62 10.79 -6.23
C VAL A 99 28.35 11.66 -5.22
N LEU A 100 29.42 11.14 -4.64
CA LEU A 100 30.27 11.84 -3.68
C LEU A 100 31.51 12.42 -4.37
N GLY A 101 31.94 13.59 -3.91
CA GLY A 101 33.22 14.18 -4.28
C GLY A 101 34.37 13.70 -3.40
N PRO A 102 35.63 14.04 -3.76
CA PRO A 102 36.82 13.68 -2.99
C PRO A 102 36.88 14.36 -1.60
N ASP A 103 36.07 15.40 -1.38
CA ASP A 103 35.89 16.11 -0.12
C ASP A 103 34.71 15.58 0.71
N SER A 104 34.15 14.43 0.33
CA SER A 104 32.97 13.82 0.95
C SER A 104 31.71 14.68 0.86
N CYS A 105 31.64 15.61 -0.09
CA CYS A 105 30.42 16.37 -0.37
C CYS A 105 29.58 15.68 -1.44
N ILE A 106 28.25 15.71 -1.31
CA ILE A 106 27.33 15.24 -2.35
C ILE A 106 27.45 16.15 -3.56
N ARG A 107 27.76 15.58 -4.73
CA ARG A 107 27.86 16.30 -6.00
C ARG A 107 26.61 16.16 -6.85
N GLU A 108 25.97 15.00 -6.78
CA GLU A 108 24.83 14.71 -7.61
C GLU A 108 23.92 13.67 -6.95
N LEU A 109 22.62 13.83 -7.15
CA LEU A 109 21.59 12.86 -6.79
C LEU A 109 20.83 12.52 -8.08
N LYS A 110 20.73 11.24 -8.43
CA LYS A 110 20.04 10.80 -9.66
C LYS A 110 19.11 9.63 -9.37
N THR A 111 17.84 9.74 -9.72
CA THR A 111 16.98 8.55 -9.76
C THR A 111 17.45 7.62 -10.86
N TYR A 112 17.20 6.33 -10.74
CA TYR A 112 17.50 5.35 -11.78
C TYR A 112 16.48 4.21 -11.79
N ASP A 113 16.35 3.53 -12.91
CA ASP A 113 15.46 2.37 -13.02
C ASP A 113 16.11 1.14 -12.34
N PRO A 114 15.47 0.48 -11.36
CA PRO A 114 16.10 -0.58 -10.56
C PRO A 114 16.50 -1.82 -11.39
N ILE A 115 15.81 -2.07 -12.51
CA ILE A 115 16.03 -3.24 -13.36
C ILE A 115 17.23 -3.01 -14.28
N SER A 116 17.20 -1.94 -15.07
CA SER A 116 18.21 -1.58 -16.06
C SER A 116 19.43 -0.86 -15.45
N GLN A 117 19.29 -0.31 -14.24
CA GLN A 117 20.32 0.45 -13.51
C GLN A 117 20.77 1.72 -14.24
N LEU A 118 19.93 2.23 -15.15
CA LEU A 118 20.17 3.45 -15.92
C LEU A 118 19.56 4.67 -15.22
N SER A 119 20.38 5.72 -15.07
CA SER A 119 19.93 6.98 -14.46
C SER A 119 18.90 7.71 -15.31
N ASP A 120 17.95 8.35 -14.64
CA ASP A 120 16.83 9.07 -15.23
C ASP A 120 16.86 10.56 -14.86
N GLN A 121 16.36 10.93 -13.67
CA GLN A 121 16.12 12.33 -13.29
C GLN A 121 17.08 12.82 -12.21
N VAL A 122 17.56 14.06 -12.35
CA VAL A 122 18.44 14.71 -11.36
C VAL A 122 17.62 15.30 -10.20
N ARG A 123 18.06 14.95 -9.00
CA ARG A 123 17.74 15.41 -7.63
C ARG A 123 18.48 16.66 -7.17
N ASP A 124 17.80 17.73 -6.72
CA ASP A 124 18.45 18.73 -5.84
C ASP A 124 18.54 18.20 -4.40
N SER A 125 17.50 17.49 -3.96
CA SER A 125 17.43 16.84 -2.65
C SER A 125 16.55 15.60 -2.67
N ILE A 126 16.79 14.70 -1.71
CA ILE A 126 15.97 13.51 -1.45
C ILE A 126 15.71 13.36 0.05
N ALA A 127 14.56 12.80 0.41
CA ALA A 127 14.24 12.42 1.78
C ALA A 127 14.39 10.91 1.93
N VAL A 128 15.24 10.48 2.86
CA VAL A 128 15.44 9.08 3.24
C VAL A 128 14.76 8.87 4.58
N GLY A 129 13.68 8.09 4.60
CA GLY A 129 12.99 7.69 5.82
C GLY A 129 13.38 6.27 6.25
N PRO A 130 12.94 5.82 7.43
CA PRO A 130 13.21 4.46 7.90
C PRO A 130 12.57 3.39 6.99
N ALA A 131 13.18 2.22 6.95
CA ALA A 131 12.65 1.04 6.26
C ALA A 131 11.80 0.15 7.18
N SER A 132 11.96 0.30 8.51
CA SER A 132 11.24 -0.44 9.55
C SER A 132 10.64 0.48 10.60
N GLU A 133 9.53 0.04 11.22
CA GLU A 133 8.99 0.68 12.43
C GLU A 133 9.88 0.42 13.66
N LEU A 134 10.73 -0.62 13.63
CA LEU A 134 11.75 -0.88 14.64
C LEU A 134 12.95 0.03 14.39
N MET A 135 12.92 1.22 14.99
CA MET A 135 13.98 2.22 14.90
C MET A 135 14.82 2.19 16.18
N PHE A 136 16.03 1.65 16.06
CA PHE A 136 16.97 1.55 17.18
C PHE A 136 17.86 2.77 17.28
N LYS A 137 18.54 2.91 18.43
CA LYS A 137 19.67 3.84 18.51
C LYS A 137 20.80 3.31 17.61
N ALA A 138 21.57 4.22 17.01
CA ALA A 138 22.71 3.85 16.18
C ALA A 138 23.67 2.95 16.98
N GLY A 139 24.01 1.78 16.42
CA GLY A 139 24.87 0.78 17.07
C GLY A 139 24.18 -0.11 18.13
N ASP A 140 22.88 0.04 18.36
CA ASP A 140 22.09 -0.69 19.38
C ASP A 140 21.03 -1.60 18.73
N HIS A 141 21.27 -2.07 17.50
CA HIS A 141 20.36 -2.98 16.81
C HIS A 141 20.65 -4.42 17.27
N PRO A 142 19.68 -5.14 17.87
CA PRO A 142 19.89 -6.52 18.33
C PRO A 142 20.19 -7.44 17.16
N GLU A 143 20.85 -8.57 17.42
CA GLU A 143 20.97 -9.65 16.43
C GLU A 143 19.57 -10.10 15.98
N LEU A 144 19.32 -10.03 14.67
CA LEU A 144 18.04 -10.40 14.04
C LEU A 144 17.57 -11.80 14.46
N THR A 145 18.50 -12.73 14.69
CA THR A 145 18.24 -14.10 15.14
C THR A 145 17.62 -14.16 16.54
N ALA A 146 18.03 -13.29 17.47
CA ALA A 146 17.45 -13.19 18.81
C ALA A 146 16.05 -12.56 18.80
N MET A 147 15.73 -11.75 17.78
CA MET A 147 14.46 -11.04 17.65
C MET A 147 13.33 -11.90 17.07
N ARG A 148 13.64 -13.00 16.37
CA ARG A 148 12.65 -13.87 15.73
C ARG A 148 11.79 -14.68 16.71
N ALA A 149 12.22 -14.80 17.97
CA ALA A 149 11.52 -15.55 19.01
C ALA A 149 10.29 -14.84 19.59
N THR A 150 10.08 -13.57 19.25
CA THR A 150 8.98 -12.73 19.75
C THR A 150 8.23 -12.09 18.60
N SER A 151 6.95 -11.80 18.79
CA SER A 151 6.12 -11.13 17.77
C SER A 151 6.61 -9.70 17.48
N MET A 152 6.23 -9.12 16.32
CA MET A 152 6.58 -7.74 15.99
C MET A 152 5.98 -6.74 16.98
N GLU A 153 4.76 -7.01 17.41
CA GLU A 153 4.00 -6.20 18.37
C GLU A 153 4.71 -6.13 19.72
N GLU A 154 5.18 -7.26 20.23
CA GLU A 154 5.97 -7.32 21.47
C GLU A 154 7.27 -6.55 21.36
N ARG A 155 7.95 -6.64 20.20
CA ARG A 155 9.20 -5.89 19.97
C ARG A 155 8.96 -4.39 19.94
N LEU A 156 7.91 -3.93 19.27
CA LEU A 156 7.57 -2.51 19.19
C LEU A 156 7.18 -1.95 20.56
N VAL A 157 6.39 -2.69 21.34
CA VAL A 157 6.01 -2.28 22.69
C VAL A 157 7.21 -2.33 23.65
N ALA A 158 8.10 -3.31 23.52
CA ALA A 158 9.33 -3.35 24.30
C ALA A 158 10.26 -2.17 23.98
N LEU A 159 10.34 -1.78 22.70
CA LEU A 159 11.20 -0.71 22.24
C LEU A 159 10.67 0.68 22.59
N PHE A 160 9.37 0.92 22.42
CA PHE A 160 8.77 2.25 22.57
C PHE A 160 7.91 2.44 23.82
N GLY A 161 7.57 1.37 24.53
CA GLY A 161 6.64 1.40 25.65
C GLY A 161 5.23 1.75 25.19
N ALA A 162 4.63 2.77 25.82
CA ALA A 162 3.30 3.26 25.47
C ALA A 162 3.31 3.96 24.11
N MET A 163 2.72 3.32 23.11
CA MET A 163 2.64 3.86 21.74
C MET A 163 1.34 4.66 21.53
N PRO A 164 1.41 5.85 20.89
CA PRO A 164 0.23 6.62 20.54
C PRO A 164 -0.62 5.94 19.47
N SER A 165 -1.87 6.35 19.36
CA SER A 165 -2.71 6.05 18.21
C SER A 165 -2.38 6.97 17.03
N VAL A 166 -2.89 6.61 15.85
CA VAL A 166 -2.88 7.52 14.70
C VAL A 166 -3.69 8.80 14.95
N PHE A 167 -4.71 8.73 15.80
CA PHE A 167 -5.56 9.88 16.15
C PHE A 167 -4.86 10.90 17.03
N ASP A 168 -3.91 10.46 17.87
CA ASP A 168 -3.05 11.33 18.66
C ASP A 168 -2.09 12.10 17.74
N SER A 169 -1.48 11.39 16.79
CA SER A 169 -0.60 11.98 15.76
C SER A 169 -1.36 12.99 14.90
N ALA A 170 -2.62 12.71 14.59
CA ALA A 170 -3.50 13.55 13.81
C ALA A 170 -4.42 14.43 14.67
N SER A 171 -4.04 14.83 15.89
CA SER A 171 -4.97 15.43 16.89
C SER A 171 -5.86 16.58 16.39
N SER A 172 -5.41 17.39 15.43
CA SER A 172 -6.19 18.51 14.85
C SER A 172 -7.07 18.13 13.66
N ALA A 173 -7.04 16.88 13.20
CA ALA A 173 -7.76 16.45 12.01
C ALA A 173 -9.25 16.20 12.30
N SER A 174 -10.11 16.67 11.40
CA SER A 174 -11.48 16.18 11.27
C SER A 174 -11.46 14.78 10.66
N ILE A 175 -12.33 13.90 11.16
CA ILE A 175 -12.36 12.49 10.78
C ILE A 175 -13.68 12.23 10.06
N SER A 176 -13.64 11.52 8.94
CA SER A 176 -14.85 11.08 8.25
C SER A 176 -14.77 9.62 7.93
N PHE A 177 -15.91 8.94 8.04
CA PHE A 177 -16.05 7.52 7.80
C PHE A 177 -16.88 7.29 6.55
N LEU A 178 -16.54 6.23 5.81
CA LEU A 178 -17.45 5.69 4.82
C LEU A 178 -18.70 5.17 5.54
N GLU A 179 -19.87 5.38 4.95
CA GLU A 179 -21.15 5.05 5.60
C GLU A 179 -21.19 3.59 6.05
N GLY A 180 -21.43 3.38 7.35
CA GLY A 180 -21.60 2.07 7.98
C GLY A 180 -20.31 1.36 8.38
N ILE A 181 -19.11 1.90 8.07
CA ILE A 181 -17.85 1.24 8.42
C ILE A 181 -17.53 1.30 9.92
N ASP A 182 -18.01 2.33 10.61
CA ASP A 182 -17.84 2.59 12.05
C ASP A 182 -18.86 1.86 12.94
N GLY A 183 -19.67 0.97 12.36
CA GLY A 183 -20.62 0.10 13.06
C GLY A 183 -20.17 -1.36 13.10
N GLN A 184 -21.03 -2.27 12.62
CA GLN A 184 -20.76 -3.73 12.65
C GLN A 184 -19.40 -4.17 12.06
N PRO A 185 -18.86 -3.57 10.97
CA PRO A 185 -17.54 -3.95 10.47
C PRO A 185 -16.42 -3.68 11.50
N LEU A 186 -16.46 -2.52 12.16
CA LEU A 186 -15.53 -2.18 13.23
C LEU A 186 -15.67 -3.14 14.41
N ASP A 187 -16.90 -3.43 14.83
CA ASP A 187 -17.16 -4.33 15.97
C ASP A 187 -16.54 -5.71 15.75
N LYS A 188 -16.70 -6.27 14.55
CA LYS A 188 -16.09 -7.57 14.20
C LYS A 188 -14.56 -7.57 14.30
N ILE A 189 -13.91 -6.48 13.89
CA ILE A 189 -12.45 -6.36 13.94
C ILE A 189 -11.98 -6.25 15.40
N LEU A 190 -12.70 -5.45 16.21
CA LEU A 190 -12.42 -5.29 17.63
C LEU A 190 -12.61 -6.61 18.40
N ASP A 191 -13.68 -7.35 18.11
CA ASP A 191 -13.94 -8.66 18.71
C ASP A 191 -12.81 -9.66 18.36
N LEU A 192 -12.36 -9.69 17.10
CA LEU A 192 -11.24 -10.53 16.68
C LEU A 192 -9.94 -10.18 17.42
N ILE A 193 -9.66 -8.88 17.59
CA ILE A 193 -8.50 -8.39 18.33
C ILE A 193 -8.57 -8.82 19.79
N GLU A 194 -9.74 -8.69 20.43
CA GLU A 194 -9.94 -9.05 21.82
C GLU A 194 -9.89 -10.56 22.05
N ASP A 195 -10.45 -11.36 21.15
CA ASP A 195 -10.36 -12.81 21.19
C ASP A 195 -8.91 -13.29 21.04
N ALA A 196 -8.16 -12.72 20.10
CA ALA A 196 -6.73 -13.00 19.95
C ALA A 196 -5.93 -12.60 21.20
N ARG A 197 -6.28 -11.47 21.83
CA ARG A 197 -5.67 -11.02 23.09
C ARG A 197 -5.91 -12.02 24.22
N ARG A 198 -7.16 -12.49 24.39
CA ARG A 198 -7.53 -13.49 25.39
C ARG A 198 -6.82 -14.82 25.18
N ALA A 199 -6.82 -15.33 23.94
CA ALA A 199 -6.13 -16.57 23.61
C ALA A 199 -4.63 -16.50 23.93
N ARG A 200 -3.97 -15.36 23.61
CA ARG A 200 -2.57 -15.15 24.00
C ARG A 200 -2.41 -15.12 25.53
N GLN A 201 -3.29 -14.44 26.27
CA GLN A 201 -3.22 -14.35 27.74
C GLN A 201 -3.35 -15.72 28.41
N GLU A 202 -4.23 -16.56 27.89
CA GLU A 202 -4.41 -17.94 28.35
C GLU A 202 -3.15 -18.79 28.07
N ALA A 203 -2.52 -18.61 26.90
CA ALA A 203 -1.32 -19.34 26.51
C ALA A 203 -0.04 -18.88 27.24
N ALA A 204 0.09 -17.58 27.54
CA ALA A 204 1.30 -16.99 28.12
C ALA A 204 1.47 -17.28 29.63
N GLY A 205 0.43 -17.74 30.33
CA GLY A 205 0.47 -17.92 31.78
C GLY A 205 0.69 -16.60 32.56
N ARG A 206 0.84 -16.70 33.90
CA ARG A 206 0.92 -15.54 34.82
C ARG A 206 2.22 -14.70 34.74
N GLU A 207 3.21 -15.08 33.93
CA GLU A 207 4.57 -14.54 34.04
C GLU A 207 4.95 -13.47 33.01
N LYS A 208 4.22 -13.32 31.90
CA LYS A 208 4.48 -12.24 30.93
C LYS A 208 3.21 -11.42 30.66
N PRO A 209 3.13 -10.15 31.09
CA PRO A 209 2.04 -9.29 30.68
C PRO A 209 2.13 -9.12 29.16
N LEU A 210 1.11 -9.61 28.45
CA LEU A 210 0.97 -9.29 27.04
C LEU A 210 0.67 -7.81 26.91
N PRO A 211 1.24 -7.13 25.90
CA PRO A 211 0.93 -5.74 25.70
C PRO A 211 -0.56 -5.60 25.39
N GLU A 212 -1.30 -5.02 26.33
CA GLU A 212 -2.68 -4.55 26.12
C GLU A 212 -2.75 -3.41 25.07
N GLN A 213 -1.59 -2.94 24.58
CA GLN A 213 -1.40 -1.61 24.01
C GLN A 213 -0.83 -1.65 22.58
N PHE A 214 -1.10 -2.68 21.79
CA PHE A 214 -0.77 -2.60 20.35
C PHE A 214 -1.96 -2.14 19.51
N TYR A 215 -3.18 -2.50 19.91
CA TYR A 215 -4.41 -2.07 19.27
C TYR A 215 -5.25 -1.24 20.23
N LEU A 216 -6.10 -0.38 19.69
CA LEU A 216 -7.10 0.36 20.45
C LEU A 216 -8.24 -0.54 20.88
N SER A 217 -8.71 -0.35 22.11
CA SER A 217 -10.00 -0.90 22.53
C SER A 217 -11.17 -0.11 21.91
N ARG A 218 -12.39 -0.67 22.01
CA ARG A 218 -13.61 0.06 21.63
C ARG A 218 -13.74 1.40 22.35
N GLU A 219 -13.43 1.43 23.65
CA GLU A 219 -13.54 2.63 24.46
C GLU A 219 -12.51 3.70 24.04
N GLU A 220 -11.28 3.27 23.75
CA GLU A 220 -10.21 4.16 23.29
C GLU A 220 -10.48 4.72 21.89
N TRP A 221 -11.03 3.88 21.00
CA TRP A 221 -11.50 4.30 19.69
C TRP A 221 -12.58 5.38 19.80
N ASP A 222 -13.64 5.09 20.54
CA ASP A 222 -14.77 6.01 20.72
C ASP A 222 -14.33 7.33 21.34
N ALA A 223 -13.36 7.30 22.27
CA ALA A 223 -12.75 8.50 22.83
C ALA A 223 -11.94 9.28 21.80
N SER A 224 -11.18 8.60 20.94
CA SER A 224 -10.30 9.19 19.93
C SER A 224 -11.05 9.94 18.83
N VAL A 225 -12.25 9.45 18.46
CA VAL A 225 -13.07 10.02 17.38
C VAL A 225 -14.14 10.99 17.87
N ARG A 226 -14.40 11.02 19.18
CA ARG A 226 -15.42 11.88 19.81
C ARG A 226 -15.20 13.35 19.46
N ASN A 227 -16.28 14.03 19.07
CA ASN A 227 -16.27 15.46 18.70
C ASN A 227 -15.35 15.82 17.52
N ARG A 228 -14.83 14.83 16.79
CA ARG A 228 -13.97 15.02 15.61
C ARG A 228 -14.59 14.48 14.33
N SER A 229 -15.64 13.66 14.46
CA SER A 229 -16.39 13.10 13.34
C SER A 229 -17.11 14.19 12.54
N THR A 230 -16.90 14.18 11.24
CA THR A 230 -17.57 14.99 10.24
C THR A 230 -18.10 14.08 9.14
N ARG A 231 -19.26 14.40 8.58
CA ARG A 231 -19.81 13.66 7.43
C ARG A 231 -19.33 14.33 6.16
N LEU A 232 -18.48 13.65 5.40
CA LEU A 232 -18.23 14.02 4.01
C LEU A 232 -19.49 13.71 3.20
N ALA A 233 -20.30 14.73 2.96
CA ALA A 233 -21.48 14.62 2.11
C ALA A 233 -21.05 14.54 0.64
N VAL A 234 -21.00 13.34 0.09
CA VAL A 234 -20.79 13.12 -1.35
C VAL A 234 -22.15 13.16 -2.05
N SER A 235 -22.48 14.28 -2.69
CA SER A 235 -23.74 14.47 -3.43
C SER A 235 -23.59 14.16 -4.92
N ALA A 236 -22.92 13.06 -5.25
CA ALA A 236 -22.64 12.66 -6.63
C ALA A 236 -23.45 11.42 -7.02
N GLU A 237 -24.13 11.48 -8.16
CA GLU A 237 -24.88 10.36 -8.72
C GLU A 237 -23.99 9.52 -9.62
N ARG A 238 -24.12 8.19 -9.59
CA ARG A 238 -23.35 7.33 -10.50
C ARG A 238 -23.82 7.48 -11.93
N VAL A 239 -22.88 7.47 -12.88
CA VAL A 239 -23.25 7.40 -14.31
C VAL A 239 -23.75 6.01 -14.67
N PRO A 240 -24.58 5.86 -15.72
CA PRO A 240 -24.96 4.55 -16.22
C PRO A 240 -23.74 3.75 -16.67
N LYS A 241 -23.78 2.43 -16.46
CA LYS A 241 -22.82 1.50 -17.07
C LYS A 241 -23.16 1.32 -18.55
N PHE A 242 -22.68 2.24 -19.39
CA PHE A 242 -23.00 2.30 -20.82
C PHE A 242 -22.68 1.00 -21.56
N PHE A 243 -21.60 0.30 -21.20
CA PHE A 243 -21.24 -0.99 -21.82
C PHE A 243 -22.30 -2.09 -21.65
N ARG A 244 -23.18 -1.97 -20.64
CA ARG A 244 -24.29 -2.91 -20.38
C ARG A 244 -25.58 -2.54 -21.12
N GLN A 245 -25.62 -1.39 -21.78
CA GLN A 245 -26.82 -0.92 -22.47
C GLN A 245 -26.98 -1.60 -23.83
N ALA A 246 -28.21 -1.70 -24.32
CA ALA A 246 -28.49 -2.31 -25.63
C ALA A 246 -27.82 -1.55 -26.79
N ARG A 247 -27.62 -0.23 -26.64
CA ARG A 247 -27.00 0.64 -27.64
C ARG A 247 -25.95 1.58 -27.01
N PRO A 248 -24.81 1.06 -26.51
CA PRO A 248 -23.86 1.80 -25.68
C PRO A 248 -23.43 3.14 -26.26
N GLY A 249 -23.12 3.16 -27.57
CA GLY A 249 -22.65 4.36 -28.27
C GLY A 249 -23.73 5.43 -28.47
N TYR A 250 -25.02 5.07 -28.49
CA TYR A 250 -26.11 6.05 -28.54
C TYR A 250 -26.41 6.58 -27.14
N GLU A 251 -26.45 5.71 -26.13
CA GLU A 251 -26.70 6.08 -24.74
C GLU A 251 -25.67 7.07 -24.21
N ILE A 252 -24.38 6.83 -24.47
CA ILE A 252 -23.34 7.79 -24.07
C ILE A 252 -23.48 9.11 -24.82
N ALA A 253 -23.77 9.09 -26.11
CA ALA A 253 -23.93 10.30 -26.90
C ALA A 253 -25.11 11.16 -26.39
N GLU A 254 -26.22 10.51 -26.06
CA GLU A 254 -27.38 11.18 -25.45
C GLU A 254 -27.04 11.72 -24.06
N PHE A 255 -26.36 10.93 -23.22
CA PHE A 255 -25.91 11.38 -21.90
C PHE A 255 -25.01 12.61 -21.99
N VAL A 256 -23.98 12.58 -22.84
CA VAL A 256 -23.07 13.73 -23.04
C VAL A 256 -23.84 14.95 -23.54
N THR A 257 -24.76 14.78 -24.49
CA THR A 257 -25.57 15.88 -25.01
C THR A 257 -26.45 16.49 -23.91
N ARG A 258 -27.11 15.64 -23.10
CA ARG A 258 -27.96 16.08 -22.00
C ARG A 258 -27.17 16.83 -20.93
N GLN A 259 -26.04 16.28 -20.50
CA GLN A 259 -25.19 16.89 -19.47
C GLN A 259 -24.58 18.21 -19.95
N THR A 260 -24.03 18.24 -21.16
CA THR A 260 -23.45 19.48 -21.73
C THR A 260 -24.51 20.57 -21.95
N SER A 261 -25.72 20.20 -22.38
CA SER A 261 -26.83 21.16 -22.54
C SER A 261 -27.34 21.69 -21.20
N ALA A 262 -27.23 20.90 -20.12
CA ALA A 262 -27.49 21.34 -18.75
C ALA A 262 -26.36 22.22 -18.17
N GLY A 263 -25.30 22.47 -18.95
CA GLY A 263 -24.14 23.29 -18.54
C GLY A 263 -23.07 22.53 -17.77
N ALA A 264 -23.22 21.21 -17.58
CA ALA A 264 -22.19 20.39 -16.94
C ALA A 264 -21.00 20.19 -17.88
N ARG A 265 -19.81 20.10 -17.29
CA ARG A 265 -18.57 19.77 -18.00
C ARG A 265 -18.45 18.26 -18.00
N VAL A 266 -18.50 17.67 -19.19
CA VAL A 266 -18.36 16.22 -19.33
C VAL A 266 -16.88 15.89 -19.50
N VAL A 267 -16.34 15.03 -18.65
CA VAL A 267 -14.93 14.64 -18.67
C VAL A 267 -14.82 13.14 -18.86
N LEU A 268 -14.13 12.72 -19.91
CA LEU A 268 -13.72 11.34 -20.10
C LEU A 268 -12.42 11.07 -19.31
N THR A 269 -12.39 10.00 -18.53
CA THR A 269 -11.23 9.64 -17.70
C THR A 269 -10.79 8.21 -18.02
N GLY A 270 -9.48 7.95 -18.05
CA GLY A 270 -8.90 6.65 -18.36
C GLY A 270 -7.43 6.75 -18.73
N ASP A 271 -6.81 5.63 -19.08
CA ASP A 271 -5.46 5.64 -19.64
C ASP A 271 -5.43 6.26 -21.06
N ALA A 272 -4.22 6.50 -21.58
CA ALA A 272 -4.06 7.13 -22.90
C ALA A 272 -4.75 6.37 -24.04
N SER A 273 -4.74 5.03 -24.00
CA SER A 273 -5.35 4.17 -25.02
C SER A 273 -6.89 4.17 -24.92
N GLU A 274 -7.42 4.13 -23.68
CA GLU A 274 -8.84 4.17 -23.37
C GLU A 274 -9.44 5.52 -23.77
N LEU A 275 -8.78 6.63 -23.45
CA LEU A 275 -9.19 7.98 -23.81
C LEU A 275 -9.24 8.17 -25.32
N GLN A 276 -8.25 7.67 -26.06
CA GLN A 276 -8.28 7.71 -27.53
C GLN A 276 -9.48 6.93 -28.09
N ARG A 277 -9.79 5.77 -27.52
CA ARG A 277 -10.94 4.96 -27.94
C ARG A 277 -12.26 5.66 -27.62
N ALA A 278 -12.40 6.27 -26.45
CA ALA A 278 -13.58 7.02 -26.02
C ALA A 278 -13.80 8.28 -26.87
N ASP A 279 -12.75 9.05 -27.15
CA ASP A 279 -12.82 10.23 -28.01
C ASP A 279 -13.22 9.86 -29.45
N ARG A 280 -12.65 8.79 -30.02
CA ARG A 280 -13.08 8.26 -31.33
C ARG A 280 -14.55 7.86 -31.35
N LEU A 281 -15.03 7.21 -30.28
CA LEU A 281 -16.43 6.79 -30.16
C LEU A 281 -17.37 8.01 -30.17
N LEU A 282 -17.08 9.03 -29.35
CA LEU A 282 -17.88 10.24 -29.27
C LEU A 282 -17.80 11.07 -30.55
N ASN A 283 -16.63 11.24 -31.14
CA ASN A 283 -16.48 11.99 -32.38
C ASN A 283 -17.31 11.37 -33.51
N ARG A 284 -17.37 10.04 -33.59
CA ARG A 284 -18.23 9.34 -34.58
C ARG A 284 -19.73 9.55 -34.34
N LYS A 285 -20.16 9.76 -33.08
CA LYS A 285 -21.58 9.86 -32.71
C LYS A 285 -22.10 11.29 -32.61
N LEU A 286 -21.27 12.21 -32.17
CA LEU A 286 -21.61 13.61 -31.88
C LEU A 286 -20.93 14.60 -32.82
N GLY A 287 -19.91 14.18 -33.60
CA GLY A 287 -19.10 15.10 -34.40
C GLY A 287 -18.25 16.06 -33.57
N ARG A 288 -18.07 15.77 -32.27
CA ARG A 288 -17.30 16.58 -31.31
C ARG A 288 -16.11 15.78 -30.80
N ARG A 289 -14.97 16.44 -30.63
CA ARG A 289 -13.79 15.90 -29.94
C ARG A 289 -13.68 16.48 -28.54
N ALA A 290 -13.12 15.69 -27.63
CA ALA A 290 -12.82 16.12 -26.28
C ALA A 290 -11.52 16.95 -26.24
N GLU A 291 -11.58 18.10 -25.58
CA GLU A 291 -10.39 18.92 -25.28
C GLU A 291 -9.59 18.30 -24.13
N GLU A 292 -8.29 18.53 -24.11
CA GLU A 292 -7.41 17.92 -23.10
C GLU A 292 -7.36 18.77 -21.83
N ALA A 293 -7.46 18.12 -20.67
CA ALA A 293 -7.29 18.72 -19.36
C ALA A 293 -6.39 17.83 -18.50
N VAL A 294 -5.38 18.41 -17.86
CA VAL A 294 -4.41 17.62 -17.06
C VAL A 294 -4.80 17.46 -15.60
N ASP A 295 -5.66 18.34 -15.08
CA ASP A 295 -6.02 18.35 -13.66
C ASP A 295 -7.44 18.89 -13.40
N LEU A 296 -7.89 18.75 -12.15
CA LEU A 296 -9.20 19.22 -11.71
C LEU A 296 -9.35 20.77 -11.81
N PRO A 297 -8.35 21.60 -11.44
CA PRO A 297 -8.41 23.04 -11.68
C PRO A 297 -8.68 23.44 -13.14
N GLN A 298 -8.04 22.80 -14.11
CA GLN A 298 -8.30 23.04 -15.54
C GLN A 298 -9.71 22.59 -15.94
N ILE A 299 -10.15 21.42 -15.46
CA ILE A 299 -11.52 20.94 -15.67
C ILE A 299 -12.53 21.97 -15.16
N LEU A 300 -12.35 22.49 -13.95
CA LEU A 300 -13.26 23.46 -13.34
C LEU A 300 -13.23 24.83 -14.05
N SER A 301 -12.09 25.21 -14.63
CA SER A 301 -11.89 26.48 -15.33
C SER A 301 -12.42 26.46 -16.77
N ALA A 302 -12.65 25.27 -17.35
CA ALA A 302 -13.19 25.14 -18.70
C ALA A 302 -14.60 25.76 -18.82
N ALA A 303 -15.00 26.08 -20.05
CA ALA A 303 -16.33 26.60 -20.33
C ALA A 303 -17.42 25.59 -19.95
N ARG A 304 -18.54 26.06 -19.37
CA ARG A 304 -19.70 25.21 -19.09
C ARG A 304 -20.21 24.55 -20.38
N GLY A 305 -20.58 23.27 -20.32
CA GLY A 305 -20.97 22.48 -21.49
C GLY A 305 -19.81 21.94 -22.34
N SER A 306 -18.56 22.09 -21.86
CA SER A 306 -17.39 21.51 -22.52
C SER A 306 -17.41 19.98 -22.46
N LEU A 307 -16.74 19.38 -23.45
CA LEU A 307 -16.39 17.97 -23.47
C LEU A 307 -14.86 17.87 -23.36
N LEU A 308 -14.39 17.24 -22.29
CA LEU A 308 -12.98 17.17 -21.91
C LEU A 308 -12.53 15.70 -21.82
N LYS A 309 -11.21 15.49 -21.81
CA LYS A 309 -10.55 14.22 -21.48
C LYS A 309 -9.37 14.47 -20.55
N ALA A 310 -9.19 13.59 -19.56
CA ALA A 310 -8.13 13.71 -18.57
C ALA A 310 -7.51 12.34 -18.23
N GLY A 311 -6.18 12.30 -18.13
CA GLY A 311 -5.35 11.09 -18.02
C GLY A 311 -5.26 10.47 -16.63
N PHE A 312 -6.38 10.32 -15.93
CA PHE A 312 -6.45 9.58 -14.66
C PHE A 312 -7.55 8.52 -14.72
N VAL A 313 -7.34 7.41 -14.04
CA VAL A 313 -8.25 6.26 -14.06
C VAL A 313 -9.21 6.33 -12.87
N LEU A 314 -10.50 6.17 -13.15
CA LEU A 314 -11.54 5.98 -12.14
C LEU A 314 -12.17 4.61 -12.36
N ASP A 315 -12.50 3.89 -11.29
CA ASP A 315 -13.25 2.64 -11.41
C ASP A 315 -14.70 2.91 -11.85
N GLU A 316 -15.27 4.05 -11.43
CA GLU A 316 -16.63 4.47 -11.76
C GLU A 316 -16.76 5.99 -11.93
N GLY A 317 -17.48 6.41 -12.97
CA GLY A 317 -17.87 7.79 -13.20
C GLY A 317 -19.01 8.24 -12.30
N PHE A 318 -19.22 9.55 -12.27
CA PHE A 318 -20.24 10.21 -11.46
C PHE A 318 -20.66 11.56 -12.05
N VAL A 319 -21.82 12.05 -11.63
CA VAL A 319 -22.34 13.39 -11.90
C VAL A 319 -22.43 14.13 -10.58
N ASP A 320 -21.70 15.23 -10.46
CA ASP A 320 -21.81 16.16 -9.34
C ASP A 320 -22.46 17.46 -9.83
N ALA A 321 -23.74 17.62 -9.47
CA ALA A 321 -24.52 18.80 -9.83
C ALA A 321 -23.99 20.08 -9.15
N GLN A 322 -23.35 19.98 -7.98
CA GLN A 322 -22.87 21.16 -7.25
C GLN A 322 -21.69 21.81 -7.97
N SER A 323 -20.72 21.01 -8.42
CA SER A 323 -19.58 21.50 -9.21
C SER A 323 -19.89 21.63 -10.71
N GLY A 324 -21.00 21.06 -11.18
CA GLY A 324 -21.38 21.03 -12.59
C GLY A 324 -20.43 20.17 -13.41
N ILE A 325 -20.07 19.00 -12.88
CA ILE A 325 -19.16 18.04 -13.50
C ILE A 325 -19.90 16.71 -13.75
N ALA A 326 -19.67 16.12 -14.91
CA ALA A 326 -20.00 14.73 -15.20
C ALA A 326 -18.73 13.98 -15.62
N MET A 327 -18.17 13.19 -14.70
CA MET A 327 -17.04 12.30 -14.96
C MET A 327 -17.55 10.98 -15.54
N VAL A 328 -17.01 10.57 -16.68
CA VAL A 328 -17.30 9.28 -17.32
C VAL A 328 -16.00 8.49 -17.39
N ALA A 329 -15.93 7.41 -16.61
CA ALA A 329 -14.77 6.54 -16.65
C ALA A 329 -14.78 5.68 -17.91
N ALA A 330 -13.60 5.34 -18.41
CA ALA A 330 -13.43 4.34 -19.47
C ALA A 330 -14.11 3.01 -19.09
N ALA A 331 -14.06 2.64 -17.80
CA ALA A 331 -14.73 1.47 -17.25
C ALA A 331 -16.25 1.49 -17.43
N ASP A 332 -16.90 2.67 -17.42
CA ASP A 332 -18.34 2.79 -17.67
C ASP A 332 -18.68 2.60 -19.15
N LEU A 333 -17.74 2.88 -20.06
CA LEU A 333 -17.91 2.77 -21.51
C LEU A 333 -17.57 1.39 -22.06
N PHE A 334 -16.52 0.77 -21.52
CA PHE A 334 -15.91 -0.43 -22.09
C PHE A 334 -15.96 -1.64 -21.15
N GLY A 335 -16.43 -1.45 -19.91
CA GLY A 335 -16.32 -2.43 -18.85
C GLY A 335 -15.02 -2.23 -18.05
N PRO A 336 -14.94 -2.80 -16.83
CA PRO A 336 -13.72 -2.71 -16.04
C PRO A 336 -12.56 -3.28 -16.86
N ALA A 337 -11.44 -2.54 -16.89
CA ALA A 337 -10.20 -3.11 -17.40
C ALA A 337 -9.91 -4.38 -16.60
N LEU A 338 -9.57 -5.47 -17.29
CA LEU A 338 -8.83 -6.55 -16.65
C LEU A 338 -7.52 -5.90 -16.22
N LYS A 339 -7.46 -5.40 -14.99
CA LYS A 339 -6.20 -4.98 -14.39
C LYS A 339 -5.34 -6.23 -14.47
N ALA A 340 -4.37 -6.25 -15.39
CA ALA A 340 -3.21 -7.08 -15.22
C ALA A 340 -2.59 -6.51 -13.95
N ASP A 341 -2.95 -7.10 -12.81
CA ASP A 341 -2.52 -6.61 -11.52
C ASP A 341 -1.01 -6.84 -11.41
N ALA A 342 -0.24 -5.89 -11.93
CA ALA A 342 1.19 -5.79 -11.69
C ALA A 342 1.50 -5.53 -10.19
N GLY A 343 0.46 -5.38 -9.34
CA GLY A 343 0.57 -5.20 -7.90
C GLY A 343 -0.12 -6.27 -7.04
N MET A 344 -0.81 -7.26 -7.62
CA MET A 344 -1.43 -8.36 -6.83
C MET A 344 -0.43 -9.51 -6.58
N ALA A 345 0.78 -9.43 -7.11
CA ALA A 345 1.86 -10.36 -6.78
C ALA A 345 2.49 -10.10 -5.39
N ALA A 346 2.14 -9.02 -4.69
CA ALA A 346 2.84 -8.62 -3.45
C ALA A 346 1.94 -8.28 -2.25
N SER A 347 0.62 -8.46 -2.33
CA SER A 347 -0.26 -8.04 -1.22
C SER A 347 -1.57 -8.82 -1.10
N ILE A 348 -1.55 -10.13 -1.37
CA ILE A 348 -2.48 -11.05 -0.70
C ILE A 348 -1.72 -11.54 0.53
N LEU A 349 -2.12 -11.02 1.69
CA LEU A 349 -1.79 -11.57 3.00
C LEU A 349 -1.67 -13.09 2.91
N GLU A 350 -0.50 -13.62 3.27
CA GLU A 350 -0.24 -15.06 3.44
C GLU A 350 -1.43 -15.68 4.20
N PRO A 351 -2.30 -16.47 3.54
CA PRO A 351 -3.31 -17.20 4.26
C PRO A 351 -2.56 -18.28 5.02
N GLU A 352 -2.66 -18.30 6.36
CA GLU A 352 -2.21 -19.44 7.17
C GLU A 352 -2.77 -20.73 6.56
N LEU A 353 -1.90 -21.51 5.92
CA LEU A 353 -2.23 -22.79 5.32
C LEU A 353 -2.43 -23.81 6.44
N ARG A 354 -3.59 -24.47 6.47
CA ARG A 354 -3.92 -25.53 7.43
C ARG A 354 -3.79 -26.89 6.77
N ILE A 355 -3.43 -27.90 7.56
CA ILE A 355 -3.46 -29.30 7.10
C ILE A 355 -4.88 -29.63 6.65
N GLY A 356 -5.01 -30.14 5.42
CA GLY A 356 -6.27 -30.37 4.73
C GLY A 356 -6.65 -29.27 3.72
N ASP A 357 -5.94 -28.13 3.68
CA ASP A 357 -6.20 -27.09 2.67
C ASP A 357 -5.84 -27.59 1.27
N VAL A 358 -6.67 -27.23 0.30
CA VAL A 358 -6.35 -27.37 -1.12
C VAL A 358 -5.38 -26.27 -1.50
N VAL A 359 -4.24 -26.66 -2.04
CA VAL A 359 -3.15 -25.76 -2.40
C VAL A 359 -2.76 -25.93 -3.86
N VAL A 360 -2.29 -24.85 -4.47
CA VAL A 360 -1.69 -24.84 -5.80
C VAL A 360 -0.19 -24.73 -5.63
N HIS A 361 0.56 -25.70 -6.14
CA HIS A 361 2.02 -25.64 -6.26
C HIS A 361 2.38 -25.13 -7.66
N GLU A 362 3.33 -24.19 -7.76
CA GLU A 362 3.74 -23.53 -9.02
C GLU A 362 4.03 -24.53 -10.15
N ASP A 363 4.89 -25.52 -9.87
CA ASP A 363 5.34 -26.50 -10.87
C ASP A 363 4.45 -27.74 -11.02
N HIS A 364 3.64 -28.06 -10.01
CA HIS A 364 2.99 -29.37 -9.87
C HIS A 364 1.46 -29.32 -9.86
N GLY A 365 0.86 -28.13 -9.77
CA GLY A 365 -0.58 -27.94 -9.82
C GLY A 365 -1.30 -28.17 -8.48
N LEU A 366 -2.58 -28.55 -8.54
CA LEU A 366 -3.45 -28.66 -7.37
C LEU A 366 -3.16 -29.94 -6.55
N GLY A 367 -2.92 -29.77 -5.27
CA GLY A 367 -2.76 -30.85 -4.30
C GLY A 367 -3.37 -30.48 -2.94
N VAL A 368 -3.38 -31.43 -2.01
CA VAL A 368 -3.85 -31.22 -0.63
C VAL A 368 -2.65 -31.20 0.31
N LEU A 369 -2.63 -30.22 1.21
CA LEU A 369 -1.64 -30.15 2.29
C LEU A 369 -1.89 -31.30 3.28
N ALA A 370 -1.10 -32.37 3.21
CA ALA A 370 -1.35 -33.58 3.98
C ALA A 370 -0.66 -33.58 5.36
N ALA A 371 0.60 -33.12 5.43
CA ALA A 371 1.37 -33.08 6.67
C ALA A 371 2.58 -32.16 6.57
N VAL A 372 3.16 -31.80 7.72
CA VAL A 372 4.53 -31.27 7.84
C VAL A 372 5.36 -32.34 8.52
N GLU A 373 6.50 -32.69 7.93
CA GLU A 373 7.37 -33.78 8.38
C GLU A 373 8.83 -33.31 8.41
N GLN A 374 9.64 -33.91 9.28
CA GLN A 374 11.09 -33.70 9.27
C GLN A 374 11.76 -34.82 8.49
N VAL A 375 12.62 -34.48 7.54
CA VAL A 375 13.38 -35.45 6.76
C VAL A 375 14.88 -35.21 6.93
N ASP A 376 15.62 -36.31 7.09
CA ASP A 376 17.08 -36.31 7.15
C ASP A 376 17.68 -36.45 5.75
N LEU A 377 18.23 -35.35 5.23
CA LEU A 377 18.96 -35.34 3.97
C LEU A 377 20.41 -34.92 4.24
N ALA A 378 21.36 -35.79 3.89
CA ALA A 378 22.80 -35.55 4.03
C ALA A 378 23.26 -35.12 5.45
N GLY A 379 22.57 -35.59 6.49
CA GLY A 379 22.93 -35.31 7.90
C GLY A 379 22.45 -33.95 8.42
N GLN A 380 21.57 -33.26 7.68
CA GLN A 380 20.84 -32.08 8.16
C GLN A 380 19.35 -32.40 8.24
N HIS A 381 18.73 -32.06 9.38
CA HIS A 381 17.28 -32.13 9.57
C HIS A 381 16.65 -30.96 8.80
N GLN A 382 15.77 -31.26 7.83
CA GLN A 382 15.02 -30.26 7.09
C GLN A 382 13.52 -30.49 7.26
N ASP A 383 12.79 -29.42 7.60
CA ASP A 383 11.34 -29.44 7.65
C ASP A 383 10.79 -29.37 6.22
N VAL A 384 9.92 -30.32 5.88
CA VAL A 384 9.28 -30.42 4.57
C VAL A 384 7.77 -30.54 4.71
N VAL A 385 7.07 -30.02 3.73
CA VAL A 385 5.62 -30.08 3.60
C VAL A 385 5.26 -31.18 2.62
N ARG A 386 4.35 -32.07 3.01
CA ARG A 386 3.82 -33.14 2.15
C ARG A 386 2.55 -32.70 1.46
N LEU A 387 2.57 -32.71 0.12
CA LEU A 387 1.41 -32.50 -0.74
C LEU A 387 0.94 -33.84 -1.34
N GLU A 388 -0.35 -34.10 -1.30
CA GLU A 388 -0.99 -35.26 -1.93
C GLU A 388 -1.78 -34.86 -3.18
N TYR A 389 -1.60 -35.63 -4.25
CA TYR A 389 -2.23 -35.40 -5.55
C TYR A 389 -3.19 -36.54 -5.92
N HIS A 390 -4.08 -36.27 -6.88
CA HIS A 390 -4.98 -37.27 -7.44
C HIS A 390 -4.21 -38.51 -7.95
N GLY A 391 -4.64 -39.71 -7.54
CA GLY A 391 -3.98 -40.97 -7.89
C GLY A 391 -2.93 -41.47 -6.88
N GLY A 392 -2.81 -40.84 -5.71
CA GLY A 392 -1.98 -41.33 -4.59
C GLY A 392 -0.50 -40.96 -4.67
N ALA A 393 -0.13 -40.04 -5.56
CA ALA A 393 1.23 -39.49 -5.63
C ALA A 393 1.42 -38.44 -4.53
N SER A 394 2.61 -38.41 -3.91
CA SER A 394 2.98 -37.41 -2.91
C SER A 394 4.26 -36.68 -3.30
N LEU A 395 4.32 -35.39 -2.98
CA LEU A 395 5.48 -34.51 -3.17
C LEU A 395 5.89 -33.93 -1.82
N LEU A 396 7.19 -33.91 -1.55
CA LEU A 396 7.76 -33.23 -0.39
C LEU A 396 8.39 -31.92 -0.84
N VAL A 397 7.94 -30.81 -0.27
CA VAL A 397 8.40 -29.47 -0.60
C VAL A 397 9.12 -28.88 0.62
N PRO A 398 10.39 -28.48 0.51
CA PRO A 398 11.09 -27.79 1.59
C PRO A 398 10.33 -26.55 2.06
N VAL A 399 10.34 -26.27 3.36
CA VAL A 399 9.73 -25.04 3.90
C VAL A 399 10.36 -23.78 3.30
N ASP A 400 11.61 -23.84 2.83
CA ASP A 400 12.25 -22.72 2.12
C ASP A 400 11.60 -22.40 0.75
N ASP A 401 10.93 -23.39 0.15
CA ASP A 401 10.18 -23.27 -1.11
C ASP A 401 8.68 -22.98 -0.88
N PHE A 402 8.26 -22.68 0.35
CA PHE A 402 6.85 -22.46 0.72
C PHE A 402 6.20 -21.28 -0.02
N GLY A 403 7.01 -20.33 -0.51
CA GLY A 403 6.54 -19.23 -1.37
C GLY A 403 5.98 -19.67 -2.73
N LYS A 404 6.17 -20.94 -3.13
CA LYS A 404 5.64 -21.54 -4.37
C LYS A 404 4.29 -22.24 -4.18
N ILE A 405 3.69 -22.11 -2.99
CA ILE A 405 2.46 -22.78 -2.61
C ILE A 405 1.41 -21.72 -2.25
N TRP A 406 0.25 -21.78 -2.90
CA TRP A 406 -0.86 -20.85 -2.65
C TRP A 406 -2.14 -21.58 -2.28
N ARG A 407 -2.88 -21.07 -1.29
CA ARG A 407 -4.20 -21.62 -0.95
C ARG A 407 -5.18 -21.42 -2.09
N TYR A 408 -5.86 -22.48 -2.50
CA TYR A 408 -7.02 -22.39 -3.39
C TYR A 408 -8.28 -22.03 -2.57
N GLY A 409 -9.00 -20.98 -2.97
CA GLY A 409 -10.11 -20.42 -2.19
C GLY A 409 -11.38 -21.29 -2.18
N SER A 410 -12.06 -21.27 -1.01
CA SER A 410 -13.38 -21.80 -0.62
C SER A 410 -13.44 -23.23 -0.04
N GLU A 411 -14.39 -23.40 0.90
CA GLU A 411 -14.56 -24.48 1.90
C GLU A 411 -14.27 -25.93 1.44
N PRO A 412 -13.80 -26.81 2.36
CA PRO A 412 -13.27 -28.14 2.04
C PRO A 412 -14.24 -29.13 1.38
N GLU A 413 -15.54 -28.82 1.29
CA GLU A 413 -16.56 -29.72 0.75
C GLU A 413 -16.91 -29.50 -0.73
N ALA A 414 -16.32 -28.51 -1.41
CA ALA A 414 -16.73 -28.15 -2.79
C ALA A 414 -15.84 -28.71 -3.92
N VAL A 415 -14.77 -29.44 -3.63
CA VAL A 415 -13.87 -29.97 -4.66
C VAL A 415 -13.76 -31.49 -4.54
N SER A 416 -14.39 -32.21 -5.47
CA SER A 416 -14.05 -33.61 -5.73
C SER A 416 -12.71 -33.62 -6.47
N LEU A 417 -11.65 -34.04 -5.77
CA LEU A 417 -10.32 -34.23 -6.34
C LEU A 417 -10.26 -35.36 -7.37
#